data_AF-A0A6M5Z2S6-F1
#
_entry.id   AF-A0A6M5Z2S6-F1
#
_cell.length_a   1.000
_cell.length_b   1.000
_cell.length_c   1.000
_cell.angle_alpha   90.00
_cell.angle_beta   90.00
_cell.angle_gamma   90.00
#
_symmetry.space_group_name_H-M   'P 1'
#
loop_
_entity.id
_entity.type
_entity.pdbx_description
1 polymer ?
#
loop_
_entity_poly.entity_id
_entity_poly.type
_entity_poly.pdbx_seq_one_letter_code
_entity_poly.pdbx_strand_id
1 'polypeptide(L)'
;MRRFGPLPLLTFALPLAALTVAPAPAPGDDPPARVLPVRQPIKRQVGPGETTLSAPATDDDALKQAGLKSTEAGPLLEYLKQRTLTEGAQAKIGDVIKRFGADDFEERVKATEEVERFGPAAITPLKTAERDADPEIAYRAHLAIKRMEKVPHSQVAAAAVRGVVKLKPKDAAAVLLGFLPSADTEEVAEEIRTGLVALAVADRKPEPALVAALGDKMVVRRTAAYLALTEGGPADERIRIKEAFPLVKAAVRKETDTDAKFVGLWALLLTTREKEFVPDLLAMIPQLPRGRIWQLEELLLQLAAEGKPEAKFGKSEEQLAKARDAWTGWWAKKGADIDLVKFTFAPRITGYTDIIEYDGRGYGVYRVLTLGPDMKEKAKMSGAGADQLVFPTDVKKLPSGNYLVAEQNGNRITERDSTGKTLKTIDVQQPLSMDLLAGGGMIVVCRNQVVQLDKDAKQVWAYQRPQYDIMGGRRLPGGDIIFVTNTFQGANCFRLHAEADKAGKWSVKESGKALTLGRIQQYQSPDATGEDKILVCEYNRVVEYDLKTGKDVWKYDSPYPSSCQRLPNGNTLMTLMNHQPHGKVIEVDTNGDIVWEFESKDGLRCARAYRR
;
A
#
# COMPACT_ATOMS: atom_id res chain seq x y z
N MET A 1 61.06 13.55 41.31
CA MET A 1 60.50 13.95 42.62
C MET A 1 59.00 13.62 42.62
N ARG A 2 58.57 12.81 43.60
CA ARG A 2 57.25 12.67 44.29
C ARG A 2 55.93 12.92 43.50
N ARG A 3 54.82 12.20 43.70
CA ARG A 3 54.40 11.02 44.52
C ARG A 3 52.93 10.75 44.11
N PHE A 4 52.53 9.49 43.99
CA PHE A 4 51.13 9.03 43.95
C PHE A 4 50.59 8.85 45.40
N GLY A 5 49.27 9.01 45.58
CA GLY A 5 48.52 8.73 46.82
C GLY A 5 46.99 8.78 46.57
N PRO A 6 46.15 8.17 47.44
CA PRO A 6 45.23 7.09 47.02
C PRO A 6 43.71 7.31 47.29
N LEU A 7 42.91 6.35 46.80
CA LEU A 7 41.46 6.11 47.03
C LEU A 7 41.08 5.94 48.53
N PRO A 8 39.78 6.09 48.84
CA PRO A 8 39.11 5.29 49.86
C PRO A 8 37.87 4.52 49.36
N LEU A 9 37.68 3.33 49.93
CA LEU A 9 36.47 2.50 49.96
C LEU A 9 35.58 2.93 51.14
N LEU A 10 34.24 2.91 50.98
CA LEU A 10 33.32 2.46 52.04
C LEU A 10 31.90 2.18 51.50
N THR A 11 31.36 1.12 52.09
CA THR A 11 30.14 0.32 51.87
C THR A 11 28.83 1.00 52.25
N PHE A 12 27.71 0.64 51.58
CA PHE A 12 26.37 0.64 52.18
C PHE A 12 25.51 -0.55 51.70
N ALA A 13 24.66 -1.01 52.62
CA ALA A 13 23.97 -2.30 52.68
C ALA A 13 22.71 -2.43 51.81
N LEU A 14 22.37 -3.67 51.45
CA LEU A 14 21.10 -4.09 50.84
C LEU A 14 20.24 -4.83 51.88
N PRO A 15 18.94 -4.52 52.05
CA PRO A 15 18.07 -5.31 52.89
C PRO A 15 17.47 -6.50 52.12
N LEU A 16 17.48 -7.63 52.81
CA LEU A 16 16.92 -8.92 52.45
C LEU A 16 15.39 -8.89 52.65
N ALA A 17 14.60 -9.23 51.64
CA ALA A 17 13.18 -9.55 51.78
C ALA A 17 12.93 -10.99 51.31
N ALA A 18 12.31 -11.77 52.20
CA ALA A 18 12.11 -13.20 52.09
C ALA A 18 11.10 -13.60 50.99
N LEU A 19 11.47 -14.58 50.15
CA LEU A 19 10.52 -15.34 49.34
C LEU A 19 10.06 -16.57 50.14
N THR A 20 8.76 -16.64 50.41
CA THR A 20 8.08 -17.87 50.83
C THR A 20 8.03 -18.85 49.67
N VAL A 21 8.65 -20.01 49.82
CA VAL A 21 8.58 -21.13 48.87
C VAL A 21 7.27 -21.90 49.12
N ALA A 22 6.38 -21.91 48.14
CA ALA A 22 5.26 -22.84 48.10
C ALA A 22 5.73 -24.21 47.56
N PRO A 23 5.18 -25.34 48.04
CA PRO A 23 5.60 -26.67 47.58
C PRO A 23 5.11 -26.95 46.15
N ALA A 24 5.93 -27.67 45.38
CA ALA A 24 5.61 -28.10 44.03
C ALA A 24 4.43 -29.11 44.01
N PRO A 25 3.55 -29.08 42.99
CA PRO A 25 2.48 -30.06 42.86
C PRO A 25 3.01 -31.44 42.45
N ALA A 26 2.34 -32.49 42.92
CA ALA A 26 2.63 -33.89 42.60
C ALA A 26 2.35 -34.21 41.11
N PRO A 27 3.06 -35.18 40.50
CA PRO A 27 2.82 -35.58 39.12
C PRO A 27 1.57 -36.46 39.04
N GLY A 28 0.51 -36.00 38.38
CA GLY A 28 -0.68 -36.84 38.18
C GLY A 28 -1.94 -36.15 37.63
N ASP A 29 -2.11 -34.85 37.80
CA ASP A 29 -3.31 -34.13 37.33
C ASP A 29 -2.94 -33.16 36.19
N ASP A 30 -2.69 -33.71 35.01
CA ASP A 30 -2.72 -32.88 33.79
C ASP A 30 -4.17 -32.46 33.53
N PRO A 31 -4.52 -31.16 33.57
CA PRO A 31 -5.81 -30.71 33.08
C PRO A 31 -5.92 -31.07 31.59
N PRO A 32 -7.12 -31.39 31.07
CA PRO A 32 -7.28 -31.75 29.67
C PRO A 32 -6.61 -30.68 28.81
N ALA A 33 -5.77 -31.13 27.87
CA ALA A 33 -4.95 -30.28 27.01
C ALA A 33 -5.75 -29.04 26.60
N ARG A 34 -5.31 -27.87 27.06
CA ARG A 34 -5.89 -26.59 26.65
C ARG A 34 -5.75 -26.53 25.14
N VAL A 35 -6.86 -26.66 24.43
CA VAL A 35 -6.97 -26.40 23.00
C VAL A 35 -6.45 -24.97 22.81
N LEU A 36 -5.23 -24.85 22.29
CA LEU A 36 -4.63 -23.57 21.96
C LEU A 36 -5.53 -22.90 20.91
N PRO A 37 -5.76 -21.59 21.00
CA PRO A 37 -6.58 -20.89 20.01
C PRO A 37 -5.93 -21.09 18.65
N VAL A 38 -6.61 -21.90 17.85
CA VAL A 38 -6.38 -22.11 16.43
C VAL A 38 -6.23 -20.73 15.80
N ARG A 39 -5.09 -20.47 15.13
CA ARG A 39 -5.07 -19.43 14.11
C ARG A 39 -6.15 -19.85 13.13
N GLN A 40 -7.29 -19.15 13.16
CA GLN A 40 -8.19 -19.10 12.03
C GLN A 40 -7.35 -18.72 10.79
N PRO A 41 -7.89 -18.86 9.57
CA PRO A 41 -7.42 -18.04 8.47
C PRO A 41 -7.05 -16.66 8.95
N ILE A 42 -6.20 -15.96 8.21
CA ILE A 42 -6.41 -14.51 8.17
C ILE A 42 -7.84 -14.34 7.63
N LYS A 43 -8.83 -14.45 8.52
CA LYS A 43 -9.95 -13.56 8.50
C LYS A 43 -9.25 -12.23 8.53
N ARG A 44 -9.37 -11.51 7.43
CA ARG A 44 -9.73 -10.11 7.49
C ARG A 44 -10.60 -9.97 8.74
N GLN A 45 -10.02 -9.52 9.85
CA GLN A 45 -10.81 -9.17 11.01
C GLN A 45 -11.52 -7.89 10.58
N VAL A 46 -12.62 -8.06 9.85
CA VAL A 46 -13.76 -7.19 9.97
C VAL A 46 -14.15 -7.30 11.43
N GLY A 47 -13.49 -6.50 12.27
CA GLY A 47 -14.03 -6.20 13.58
C GLY A 47 -15.47 -5.72 13.36
N PRO A 48 -16.41 -6.01 14.27
CA PRO A 48 -17.70 -5.32 14.23
C PRO A 48 -17.41 -3.82 14.39
N GLY A 49 -17.29 -3.11 13.27
CA GLY A 49 -16.69 -1.77 13.20
C GLY A 49 -15.91 -1.45 11.91
N GLU A 50 -15.55 -2.42 11.07
CA GLU A 50 -15.02 -2.12 9.71
C GLU A 50 -16.17 -1.74 8.78
N THR A 51 -16.55 -0.47 8.81
CA THR A 51 -17.59 0.07 7.93
C THR A 51 -16.99 1.07 6.95
N THR A 52 -17.29 0.84 5.68
CA THR A 52 -17.07 1.75 4.57
C THR A 52 -17.67 3.13 4.86
N LEU A 53 -17.04 4.18 4.35
CA LEU A 53 -17.59 5.54 4.30
C LEU A 53 -18.81 5.55 3.35
N SER A 54 -19.97 5.08 3.81
CA SER A 54 -21.20 4.74 3.06
C SER A 54 -21.15 3.39 2.32
N ALA A 55 -22.29 2.71 2.23
CA ALA A 55 -22.38 1.41 1.56
C ALA A 55 -22.12 1.60 0.05
N PRO A 56 -21.15 0.89 -0.55
CA PRO A 56 -21.03 0.87 -2.01
C PRO A 56 -22.36 0.38 -2.61
N ALA A 57 -22.63 0.75 -3.87
CA ALA A 57 -23.68 0.09 -4.65
C ALA A 57 -23.54 -1.42 -4.42
N THR A 58 -24.64 -2.08 -4.03
CA THR A 58 -24.56 -3.50 -3.70
C THR A 58 -24.11 -4.27 -4.95
N ASP A 59 -23.49 -5.44 -4.79
CA ASP A 59 -23.12 -6.29 -5.93
C ASP A 59 -24.33 -6.52 -6.84
N ASP A 60 -25.52 -6.64 -6.27
CA ASP A 60 -26.78 -6.76 -7.02
C ASP A 60 -27.10 -5.51 -7.83
N ASP A 61 -26.85 -4.31 -7.31
CA ASP A 61 -27.09 -3.06 -8.06
C ASP A 61 -26.09 -2.86 -9.19
N ALA A 62 -24.83 -3.26 -9.00
CA ALA A 62 -23.83 -3.28 -10.07
C ALA A 62 -24.22 -4.29 -11.16
N LEU A 63 -24.56 -5.53 -10.77
CA LEU A 63 -24.93 -6.60 -11.70
C LEU A 63 -26.21 -6.28 -12.48
N LYS A 64 -27.22 -5.68 -11.85
CA LYS A 64 -28.47 -5.26 -12.52
C LYS A 64 -28.22 -4.29 -13.69
N GLN A 65 -27.23 -3.40 -13.58
CA GLN A 65 -26.88 -2.46 -14.67
C GLN A 65 -26.38 -3.17 -15.93
N ALA A 66 -25.89 -4.41 -15.79
CA ALA A 66 -25.51 -5.28 -16.90
C ALA A 66 -26.54 -6.40 -17.18
N GLY A 67 -27.73 -6.34 -16.58
CA GLY A 67 -28.76 -7.38 -16.73
C GLY A 67 -28.41 -8.71 -16.07
N LEU A 68 -27.48 -8.73 -15.11
CA LEU A 68 -27.02 -9.92 -14.40
C LEU A 68 -27.62 -10.02 -13.00
N LYS A 69 -27.61 -11.23 -12.43
CA LYS A 69 -28.00 -11.49 -11.03
C LYS A 69 -26.94 -12.28 -10.30
N SER A 70 -26.70 -11.96 -9.03
CA SER A 70 -25.71 -12.64 -8.18
C SER A 70 -26.02 -14.11 -7.89
N THR A 71 -27.24 -14.57 -8.19
CA THR A 71 -27.72 -15.94 -7.96
C THR A 71 -27.62 -16.86 -9.19
N GLU A 72 -27.25 -16.33 -10.36
CA GLU A 72 -27.29 -17.07 -11.62
C GLU A 72 -25.85 -17.34 -12.15
N ALA A 73 -25.30 -18.52 -11.83
CA ALA A 73 -23.89 -18.85 -12.13
C ALA A 73 -23.56 -18.82 -13.63
N GLY A 74 -24.47 -19.33 -14.48
CA GLY A 74 -24.27 -19.41 -15.94
C GLY A 74 -24.02 -18.03 -16.58
N PRO A 75 -24.96 -17.07 -16.44
CA PRO A 75 -24.79 -15.71 -16.94
C PRO A 75 -23.54 -15.00 -16.42
N LEU A 76 -23.18 -15.18 -15.14
CA LEU A 76 -21.96 -14.58 -14.58
C LEU A 76 -20.69 -15.16 -15.19
N LEU A 77 -20.62 -16.48 -15.39
CA LEU A 77 -19.49 -17.11 -16.07
C LEU A 77 -19.39 -16.65 -17.53
N GLU A 78 -20.52 -16.57 -18.22
CA GLU A 78 -20.56 -16.16 -19.62
C GLU A 78 -20.08 -14.70 -19.79
N TYR A 79 -20.51 -13.82 -18.88
CA TYR A 79 -20.04 -12.44 -18.82
C TYR A 79 -18.50 -12.36 -18.69
N LEU A 80 -17.90 -13.15 -17.80
CA LEU A 80 -16.44 -13.16 -17.61
C LEU A 80 -15.71 -13.82 -18.79
N LYS A 81 -16.27 -14.87 -19.39
CA LYS A 81 -15.72 -15.53 -20.59
C LYS A 81 -15.68 -14.58 -21.78
N GLN A 82 -16.75 -13.82 -22.03
CA GLN A 82 -16.82 -12.86 -23.13
C GLN A 82 -15.79 -11.73 -23.00
N ARG A 83 -15.37 -11.42 -21.77
CA ARG A 83 -14.33 -10.41 -21.49
C ARG A 83 -12.92 -10.99 -21.44
N THR A 84 -12.77 -12.31 -21.56
CA THR A 84 -11.46 -12.95 -21.62
C THR A 84 -10.91 -12.81 -23.04
N LEU A 85 -9.87 -11.99 -23.21
CA LEU A 85 -9.20 -11.84 -24.49
C LEU A 85 -8.47 -13.14 -24.85
N THR A 86 -8.93 -13.80 -25.92
CA THR A 86 -8.14 -14.85 -26.58
C THR A 86 -7.10 -14.19 -27.49
N GLU A 87 -5.96 -14.86 -27.74
CA GLU A 87 -4.92 -14.35 -28.66
C GLU A 87 -5.52 -13.99 -30.04
N GLY A 88 -6.48 -14.80 -30.52
CA GLY A 88 -7.21 -14.53 -31.76
C GLY A 88 -8.14 -13.31 -31.69
N ALA A 89 -8.73 -13.00 -30.54
CA ALA A 89 -9.55 -11.80 -30.36
C ALA A 89 -8.68 -10.53 -30.28
N GLN A 90 -7.52 -10.60 -29.63
CA GLN A 90 -6.60 -9.47 -29.51
C GLN A 90 -6.04 -9.03 -30.87
N ALA A 91 -5.68 -9.99 -31.73
CA ALA A 91 -5.25 -9.70 -33.09
C ALA A 91 -6.35 -8.99 -33.90
N LYS A 92 -7.59 -9.50 -33.82
CA LYS A 92 -8.75 -8.89 -34.50
C LYS A 92 -9.02 -7.47 -34.02
N ILE A 93 -9.02 -7.23 -32.71
CA ILE A 93 -9.22 -5.87 -32.16
C ILE A 93 -8.13 -4.92 -32.66
N GLY A 94 -6.86 -5.37 -32.69
CA GLY A 94 -5.76 -4.58 -33.25
C GLY A 94 -5.98 -4.21 -34.72
N ASP A 95 -6.46 -5.15 -35.54
CA ASP A 95 -6.76 -4.89 -36.95
C ASP A 95 -7.98 -3.96 -37.13
N VAL A 96 -8.98 -4.05 -36.25
CA VAL A 96 -10.09 -3.09 -36.21
C VAL A 96 -9.59 -1.68 -35.86
N ILE A 97 -8.73 -1.55 -34.85
CA ILE A 97 -8.17 -0.27 -34.41
C ILE A 97 -7.34 0.39 -35.51
N LYS A 98 -6.54 -0.37 -36.27
CA LYS A 98 -5.77 0.19 -37.41
C LYS A 98 -6.68 0.88 -38.43
N ARG A 99 -7.89 0.36 -38.66
CA ARG A 99 -8.88 0.96 -39.58
C ARG A 99 -9.53 2.23 -39.02
N PHE A 100 -9.24 2.64 -37.78
CA PHE A 100 -9.63 3.97 -37.31
C PHE A 100 -8.89 5.07 -38.06
N GLY A 101 -7.70 4.79 -38.60
CA GLY A 101 -6.94 5.72 -39.45
C GLY A 101 -7.17 5.50 -40.96
N ALA A 102 -8.20 4.75 -41.37
CA ALA A 102 -8.48 4.55 -42.80
C ALA A 102 -8.83 5.87 -43.48
N ASP A 103 -8.42 6.06 -44.74
CA ASP A 103 -8.71 7.29 -45.51
C ASP A 103 -10.23 7.51 -45.72
N ASP A 104 -10.98 6.41 -45.86
CA ASP A 104 -12.43 6.42 -46.06
C ASP A 104 -13.20 6.61 -44.75
N PHE A 105 -14.10 7.59 -44.72
CA PHE A 105 -14.86 7.93 -43.52
C PHE A 105 -15.81 6.81 -43.07
N GLU A 106 -16.47 6.14 -44.02
CA GLU A 106 -17.42 5.06 -43.72
C GLU A 106 -16.70 3.84 -43.13
N GLU A 107 -15.50 3.53 -43.60
CA GLU A 107 -14.65 2.49 -43.03
C GLU A 107 -14.26 2.80 -41.58
N ARG A 108 -13.88 4.05 -41.27
CA ARG A 108 -13.57 4.46 -39.90
C ARG A 108 -14.77 4.35 -38.97
N VAL A 109 -15.97 4.74 -39.43
CA VAL A 109 -17.22 4.61 -38.66
C VAL A 109 -17.55 3.15 -38.41
N LYS A 110 -17.52 2.30 -39.44
CA LYS A 110 -17.74 0.85 -39.30
C LYS A 110 -16.74 0.20 -38.37
N ALA A 111 -15.46 0.57 -38.45
CA ALA A 111 -14.44 0.07 -37.54
C ALA A 111 -14.75 0.45 -36.09
N THR A 112 -15.22 1.68 -35.85
CA THR A 112 -15.62 2.14 -34.51
C THR A 112 -16.80 1.30 -33.98
N GLU A 113 -17.83 1.08 -34.77
CA GLU A 113 -18.97 0.22 -34.39
C GLU A 113 -18.54 -1.24 -34.19
N GLU A 114 -17.61 -1.75 -35.01
CA GLU A 114 -17.09 -3.10 -34.90
C GLU A 114 -16.29 -3.28 -33.61
N VAL A 115 -15.49 -2.28 -33.21
CA VAL A 115 -14.73 -2.34 -31.95
C VAL A 115 -15.68 -2.40 -30.75
N GLU A 116 -16.78 -1.64 -30.80
CA GLU A 116 -17.79 -1.60 -29.73
C GLU A 116 -18.46 -2.97 -29.53
N ARG A 117 -18.54 -3.82 -30.56
CA ARG A 117 -19.08 -5.20 -30.48
C ARG A 117 -18.17 -6.17 -29.74
N PHE A 118 -16.86 -5.91 -29.68
CA PHE A 118 -15.97 -6.66 -28.79
C PHE A 118 -16.24 -6.30 -27.32
N GLY A 119 -17.02 -5.25 -27.08
CA GLY A 119 -17.40 -4.83 -25.74
C GLY A 119 -16.16 -4.56 -24.89
N PRO A 120 -16.23 -4.80 -23.59
CA PRO A 120 -15.18 -4.40 -22.67
C PRO A 120 -13.78 -4.99 -22.97
N ALA A 121 -13.70 -6.11 -23.68
CA ALA A 121 -12.44 -6.71 -24.12
C ALA A 121 -11.62 -5.76 -25.00
N ALA A 122 -12.25 -4.83 -25.71
CA ALA A 122 -11.56 -3.81 -26.50
C ALA A 122 -11.06 -2.61 -25.67
N ILE A 123 -11.49 -2.42 -24.42
CA ILE A 123 -11.16 -1.21 -23.63
C ILE A 123 -9.65 -1.06 -23.46
N THR A 124 -8.94 -2.13 -23.09
CA THR A 124 -7.48 -2.05 -22.88
C THR A 124 -6.72 -1.75 -24.18
N PRO A 125 -6.96 -2.44 -25.31
CA PRO A 125 -6.43 -2.04 -26.61
C PRO A 125 -6.78 -0.60 -27.00
N LEU A 126 -8.01 -0.15 -26.76
CA LEU A 126 -8.45 1.21 -27.07
C LEU A 126 -7.73 2.25 -26.21
N LYS A 127 -7.52 2.00 -24.90
CA LYS A 127 -6.75 2.90 -24.02
C LYS A 127 -5.29 3.04 -24.46
N THR A 128 -4.76 2.02 -25.12
CA THR A 128 -3.44 2.09 -25.76
C THR A 128 -3.50 2.96 -27.01
N ALA A 129 -4.52 2.77 -27.84
CA ALA A 129 -4.76 3.54 -29.07
C ALA A 129 -5.12 5.02 -28.82
N GLU A 130 -5.66 5.40 -27.67
CA GLU A 130 -5.86 6.81 -27.28
C GLU A 130 -4.54 7.62 -27.25
N ARG A 131 -3.39 6.93 -27.21
CA ARG A 131 -2.05 7.54 -27.22
C ARG A 131 -1.33 7.35 -28.56
N ASP A 132 -2.05 6.93 -29.60
CA ASP A 132 -1.49 6.75 -30.93
C ASP A 132 -0.98 8.08 -31.50
N ALA A 133 0.02 8.00 -32.37
CA ALA A 133 0.58 9.18 -33.04
C ALA A 133 -0.38 9.74 -34.10
N ASP A 134 -1.28 8.90 -34.64
CA ASP A 134 -2.37 9.33 -35.51
C ASP A 134 -3.51 9.94 -34.67
N PRO A 135 -3.80 11.26 -34.83
CA PRO A 135 -4.86 11.91 -34.09
C PRO A 135 -6.26 11.33 -34.31
N GLU A 136 -6.55 10.76 -35.49
CA GLU A 136 -7.86 10.16 -35.78
C GLU A 136 -8.02 8.81 -35.07
N ILE A 137 -6.96 7.99 -35.05
CA ILE A 137 -6.94 6.75 -34.25
C ILE A 137 -7.16 7.08 -32.78
N ALA A 138 -6.41 8.05 -32.25
CA ALA A 138 -6.53 8.47 -30.86
C ALA A 138 -7.94 9.01 -30.53
N TYR A 139 -8.49 9.86 -31.40
CA TYR A 139 -9.82 10.44 -31.24
C TYR A 139 -10.94 9.38 -31.28
N ARG A 140 -10.88 8.42 -32.19
CA ARG A 140 -11.89 7.35 -32.30
C ARG A 140 -11.78 6.33 -31.19
N ALA A 141 -10.56 6.00 -30.77
CA ALA A 141 -10.35 5.18 -29.60
C ALA A 141 -11.00 5.82 -28.36
N HIS A 142 -10.79 7.12 -28.16
CA HIS A 142 -11.44 7.89 -27.10
C HIS A 142 -12.98 7.86 -27.20
N LEU A 143 -13.52 8.06 -28.40
CA LEU A 143 -14.96 8.06 -28.62
C LEU A 143 -15.59 6.68 -28.36
N ALA A 144 -14.95 5.61 -28.81
CA ALA A 144 -15.39 4.24 -28.55
C ALA A 144 -15.40 3.93 -27.06
N ILE A 145 -14.31 4.26 -26.33
CA ILE A 145 -14.24 4.10 -24.87
C ILE A 145 -15.39 4.86 -24.19
N LYS A 146 -15.59 6.14 -24.53
CA LYS A 146 -16.65 6.97 -23.93
C LYS A 146 -18.05 6.40 -24.15
N ARG A 147 -18.30 5.77 -25.30
CA ARG A 147 -19.58 5.11 -25.58
C ARG A 147 -19.73 3.81 -24.79
N MET A 148 -18.64 3.07 -24.62
CA MET A 148 -18.61 1.79 -23.92
C MET A 148 -18.63 1.93 -22.38
N GLU A 149 -18.11 3.02 -21.83
CA GLU A 149 -18.04 3.30 -20.38
C GLU A 149 -19.37 3.76 -19.75
N LYS A 150 -20.50 3.70 -20.49
CA LYS A 150 -21.84 3.97 -19.92
C LYS A 150 -22.25 2.99 -18.80
N VAL A 151 -21.63 1.81 -18.75
CA VAL A 151 -21.78 0.81 -17.69
C VAL A 151 -20.48 0.77 -16.88
N PRO A 152 -20.53 0.75 -15.53
CA PRO A 152 -19.34 0.71 -14.68
C PRO A 152 -18.71 -0.70 -14.70
N HIS A 153 -18.13 -1.06 -15.84
CA HIS A 153 -17.68 -2.42 -16.18
C HIS A 153 -16.75 -3.05 -15.15
N SER A 154 -15.84 -2.31 -14.53
CA SER A 154 -14.95 -2.83 -13.48
C SER A 154 -15.73 -3.22 -12.22
N GLN A 155 -16.77 -2.46 -11.86
CA GLN A 155 -17.64 -2.78 -10.72
C GLN A 155 -18.47 -4.03 -11.01
N VAL A 156 -19.02 -4.14 -12.22
CA VAL A 156 -19.76 -5.32 -12.67
C VAL A 156 -18.86 -6.55 -12.70
N ALA A 157 -17.64 -6.44 -13.23
CA ALA A 157 -16.67 -7.53 -13.26
C ALA A 157 -16.30 -7.99 -11.85
N ALA A 158 -15.99 -7.07 -10.92
CA ALA A 158 -15.72 -7.42 -9.54
C ALA A 158 -16.92 -8.11 -8.85
N ALA A 159 -18.13 -7.60 -9.05
CA ALA A 159 -19.35 -8.21 -8.53
C ALA A 159 -19.61 -9.59 -9.14
N ALA A 160 -19.34 -9.78 -10.44
CA ALA A 160 -19.48 -11.06 -11.12
C ALA A 160 -18.47 -12.09 -10.60
N VAL A 161 -17.21 -11.69 -10.36
CA VAL A 161 -16.20 -12.54 -9.71
C VAL A 161 -16.69 -12.98 -8.33
N ARG A 162 -17.15 -12.04 -7.48
CA ARG A 162 -17.70 -12.37 -6.15
C ARG A 162 -18.90 -13.31 -6.23
N GLY A 163 -19.82 -13.09 -7.19
CA GLY A 163 -20.95 -13.98 -7.44
C GLY A 163 -20.52 -15.39 -7.85
N VAL A 164 -19.58 -15.53 -8.79
CA VAL A 164 -19.02 -16.82 -9.20
C VAL A 164 -18.34 -17.55 -8.05
N VAL A 165 -17.53 -16.85 -7.24
CA VAL A 165 -16.86 -17.42 -6.05
C VAL A 165 -17.88 -17.88 -5.01
N LYS A 166 -18.97 -17.15 -4.83
CA LYS A 166 -20.06 -17.52 -3.92
C LYS A 166 -20.80 -18.78 -4.39
N LEU A 167 -21.10 -18.87 -5.69
CA LEU A 167 -21.86 -19.97 -6.28
C LEU A 167 -21.02 -21.23 -6.53
N LYS A 168 -19.69 -21.09 -6.65
CA LYS A 168 -18.72 -22.17 -6.89
C LYS A 168 -19.11 -23.13 -8.03
N PRO A 169 -19.50 -22.65 -9.22
CA PRO A 169 -19.74 -23.54 -10.36
C PRO A 169 -18.44 -24.26 -10.75
N LYS A 170 -18.56 -25.45 -11.35
CA LYS A 170 -17.42 -26.33 -11.69
C LYS A 170 -16.30 -25.63 -12.48
N ASP A 171 -16.64 -24.72 -13.38
CA ASP A 171 -15.67 -24.03 -14.25
C ASP A 171 -15.15 -22.70 -13.67
N ALA A 172 -15.52 -22.35 -12.43
CA ALA A 172 -15.21 -21.05 -11.83
C ALA A 172 -13.72 -20.70 -11.88
N ALA A 173 -12.86 -21.60 -11.36
CA ALA A 173 -11.44 -21.34 -11.28
C ALA A 173 -10.79 -21.20 -12.67
N ALA A 174 -11.19 -22.03 -13.63
CA ALA A 174 -10.70 -21.96 -15.00
C ALA A 174 -11.09 -20.65 -15.69
N VAL A 175 -12.34 -20.19 -15.51
CA VAL A 175 -12.82 -18.91 -16.07
C VAL A 175 -12.11 -17.72 -15.43
N LEU A 176 -11.94 -17.73 -14.10
CA LEU A 176 -11.25 -16.67 -13.38
C LEU A 176 -9.76 -16.58 -13.76
N LEU A 177 -9.06 -17.71 -13.87
CA LEU A 177 -7.69 -17.78 -14.41
C LEU A 177 -7.63 -17.27 -15.85
N GLY A 178 -8.62 -17.65 -16.66
CA GLY A 178 -8.80 -17.20 -18.03
C GLY A 178 -8.85 -15.68 -18.13
N PHE A 179 -9.71 -15.08 -17.32
CA PHE A 179 -10.03 -13.65 -17.31
C PHE A 179 -8.97 -12.76 -16.64
N LEU A 180 -8.17 -13.29 -15.71
CA LEU A 180 -7.18 -12.53 -14.94
C LEU A 180 -6.26 -11.62 -15.79
N PRO A 181 -5.67 -12.07 -16.92
CA PRO A 181 -4.84 -11.21 -17.77
C PRO A 181 -5.59 -10.06 -18.45
N SER A 182 -6.92 -10.15 -18.52
CA SER A 182 -7.83 -9.16 -19.13
C SER A 182 -8.54 -8.29 -18.09
N ALA A 183 -8.12 -8.34 -16.81
CA ALA A 183 -8.68 -7.48 -15.77
C ALA A 183 -8.34 -6.01 -16.06
N ASP A 184 -9.37 -5.17 -16.22
CA ASP A 184 -9.21 -3.77 -16.64
C ASP A 184 -8.63 -2.85 -15.55
N THR A 185 -8.68 -3.27 -14.28
CA THR A 185 -8.11 -2.56 -13.14
C THR A 185 -7.44 -3.52 -12.18
N GLU A 186 -6.52 -2.99 -11.36
CA GLU A 186 -5.83 -3.77 -10.34
C GLU A 186 -6.81 -4.31 -9.28
N GLU A 187 -7.89 -3.59 -8.98
CA GLU A 187 -8.93 -4.05 -8.04
C GLU A 187 -9.62 -5.32 -8.55
N VAL A 188 -9.96 -5.38 -9.84
CA VAL A 188 -10.55 -6.58 -10.45
C VAL A 188 -9.54 -7.72 -10.44
N ALA A 189 -8.27 -7.45 -10.74
CA ALA A 189 -7.22 -8.46 -10.73
C ALA A 189 -7.00 -9.05 -9.32
N GLU A 190 -7.02 -8.22 -8.27
CA GLU A 190 -6.94 -8.67 -6.87
C GLU A 190 -8.18 -9.44 -6.42
N GLU A 191 -9.38 -9.02 -6.84
CA GLU A 191 -10.62 -9.75 -6.56
C GLU A 191 -10.57 -11.15 -7.20
N ILE A 192 -10.06 -11.25 -8.43
CA ILE A 192 -9.87 -12.55 -9.10
C ILE A 192 -8.87 -13.42 -8.32
N ARG A 193 -7.70 -12.89 -7.94
CA ARG A 193 -6.71 -13.63 -7.13
C ARG A 193 -7.29 -14.14 -5.82
N THR A 194 -8.01 -13.28 -5.11
CA THR A 194 -8.73 -13.63 -3.87
C THR A 194 -9.78 -14.72 -4.12
N GLY A 195 -10.54 -14.61 -5.21
CA GLY A 195 -11.50 -15.61 -5.64
C GLY A 195 -10.87 -16.96 -5.94
N LEU A 196 -9.72 -16.98 -6.61
CA LEU A 196 -8.98 -18.21 -6.90
C LEU A 196 -8.48 -18.91 -5.63
N VAL A 197 -8.02 -18.15 -4.62
CA VAL A 197 -7.69 -18.69 -3.29
C VAL A 197 -8.91 -19.38 -2.66
N ALA A 198 -10.09 -18.77 -2.74
CA ALA A 198 -11.33 -19.33 -2.21
C ALA A 198 -11.83 -20.58 -2.98
N LEU A 199 -11.40 -20.76 -4.22
CA LEU A 199 -11.74 -21.87 -5.10
C LEU A 199 -10.64 -22.94 -5.20
N ALA A 200 -9.54 -22.81 -4.46
CA ALA A 200 -8.38 -23.68 -4.60
C ALA A 200 -8.61 -25.16 -4.22
N VAL A 201 -9.71 -25.45 -3.52
CA VAL A 201 -10.09 -26.81 -3.12
C VAL A 201 -11.42 -27.18 -3.77
N ALA A 202 -11.40 -28.22 -4.59
CA ALA A 202 -12.57 -28.85 -5.19
C ALA A 202 -12.63 -30.32 -4.74
N ASP A 203 -13.76 -30.75 -4.18
CA ASP A 203 -13.95 -32.13 -3.69
C ASP A 203 -12.82 -32.62 -2.76
N ARG A 204 -12.36 -31.74 -1.85
CA ARG A 204 -11.25 -31.97 -0.90
C ARG A 204 -9.87 -32.20 -1.55
N LYS A 205 -9.75 -31.99 -2.86
CA LYS A 205 -8.51 -32.06 -3.64
C LYS A 205 -8.13 -30.67 -4.16
N PRO A 206 -6.87 -30.44 -4.56
CA PRO A 206 -6.52 -29.22 -5.25
C PRO A 206 -7.32 -29.08 -6.54
N GLU A 207 -7.83 -27.87 -6.77
CA GLU A 207 -8.57 -27.51 -7.99
C GLU A 207 -7.71 -27.78 -9.24
N PRO A 208 -8.15 -28.70 -10.14
CA PRO A 208 -7.36 -29.12 -11.29
C PRO A 208 -6.91 -27.97 -12.21
N ALA A 209 -7.74 -26.95 -12.41
CA ALA A 209 -7.40 -25.80 -13.25
C ALA A 209 -6.20 -25.02 -12.67
N LEU A 210 -6.12 -24.90 -11.34
CA LEU A 210 -5.02 -24.23 -10.66
C LEU A 210 -3.74 -25.08 -10.67
N VAL A 211 -3.85 -26.40 -10.53
CA VAL A 211 -2.68 -27.30 -10.65
C VAL A 211 -2.09 -27.23 -12.06
N ALA A 212 -2.93 -27.26 -13.09
CA ALA A 212 -2.49 -27.10 -14.48
C ALA A 212 -1.81 -25.74 -14.71
N ALA A 213 -2.34 -24.68 -14.10
CA ALA A 213 -1.81 -23.33 -14.24
C ALA A 213 -0.41 -23.13 -13.62
N LEU A 214 0.11 -24.05 -12.80
CA LEU A 214 1.50 -24.00 -12.31
C LEU A 214 2.54 -24.03 -13.45
N GLY A 215 2.17 -24.59 -14.61
CA GLY A 215 2.98 -24.66 -15.83
C GLY A 215 2.45 -23.79 -16.97
N ASP A 216 1.57 -22.82 -16.71
CA ASP A 216 1.00 -21.95 -17.74
C ASP A 216 2.10 -21.08 -18.41
N LYS A 217 1.93 -20.75 -19.69
CA LYS A 217 2.85 -19.87 -20.42
C LYS A 217 2.86 -18.45 -19.86
N MET A 218 1.72 -17.97 -19.37
CA MET A 218 1.55 -16.63 -18.82
C MET A 218 1.97 -16.57 -17.35
N VAL A 219 2.96 -15.72 -17.05
CA VAL A 219 3.48 -15.48 -15.68
C VAL A 219 2.33 -15.18 -14.70
N VAL A 220 1.39 -14.29 -15.09
CA VAL A 220 0.28 -13.85 -14.23
C VAL A 220 -0.61 -15.01 -13.76
N ARG A 221 -0.82 -16.04 -14.59
CA ARG A 221 -1.62 -17.22 -14.24
C ARG A 221 -0.84 -18.17 -13.34
N ARG A 222 0.46 -18.37 -13.61
CA ARG A 222 1.34 -19.14 -12.72
C ARG A 222 1.39 -18.53 -11.33
N THR A 223 1.60 -17.21 -11.24
CA THR A 223 1.61 -16.48 -9.95
C THR A 223 0.30 -16.63 -9.20
N ALA A 224 -0.84 -16.50 -9.88
CA ALA A 224 -2.15 -16.72 -9.26
C ALA A 224 -2.33 -18.16 -8.75
N ALA A 225 -1.83 -19.15 -9.49
CA ALA A 225 -1.84 -20.55 -9.05
C ALA A 225 -0.94 -20.79 -7.83
N TYR A 226 0.24 -20.17 -7.77
CA TYR A 226 1.13 -20.23 -6.59
C TYR A 226 0.43 -19.73 -5.33
N LEU A 227 -0.22 -18.56 -5.42
CA LEU A 227 -0.97 -17.97 -4.32
C LEU A 227 -2.16 -18.84 -3.93
N ALA A 228 -3.02 -19.19 -4.90
CA ALA A 228 -4.24 -19.94 -4.64
C ALA A 228 -3.97 -21.31 -4.02
N LEU A 229 -3.00 -22.08 -4.53
CA LEU A 229 -2.70 -23.41 -4.01
C LEU A 229 -1.92 -23.40 -2.69
N THR A 230 -1.30 -22.27 -2.33
CA THR A 230 -0.60 -22.10 -1.05
C THR A 230 -1.56 -21.61 0.04
N GLU A 231 -2.37 -20.60 -0.28
CA GLU A 231 -3.23 -19.90 0.65
C GLU A 231 -4.67 -20.44 0.68
N GLY A 232 -5.09 -21.20 -0.33
CA GLY A 232 -6.43 -21.78 -0.35
C GLY A 232 -6.54 -23.01 0.54
N GLY A 233 -7.75 -23.33 1.01
CA GLY A 233 -8.02 -24.45 1.91
C GLY A 233 -8.23 -24.07 3.39
N PRO A 234 -8.33 -25.05 4.29
CA PRO A 234 -8.56 -24.83 5.72
C PRO A 234 -7.38 -24.08 6.32
N ALA A 235 -7.63 -22.89 6.82
CA ALA A 235 -6.54 -21.99 7.18
C ALA A 235 -6.13 -22.08 8.67
N ASP A 236 -6.70 -23.04 9.38
CA ASP A 236 -6.16 -23.66 10.59
C ASP A 236 -5.00 -24.64 10.31
N GLU A 237 -4.82 -25.07 9.06
CA GLU A 237 -3.65 -25.82 8.63
C GLU A 237 -2.57 -24.89 8.03
N ARG A 238 -1.29 -25.10 8.40
CA ARG A 238 -0.16 -24.38 7.78
C ARG A 238 0.07 -24.82 6.34
N ILE A 239 -0.01 -26.12 6.10
CA ILE A 239 0.03 -26.72 4.76
C ILE A 239 -1.42 -26.99 4.38
N ARG A 240 -2.06 -26.01 3.74
CA ARG A 240 -3.52 -25.98 3.52
C ARG A 240 -4.00 -27.03 2.51
N ILE A 241 -3.17 -27.35 1.51
CA ILE A 241 -3.47 -28.36 0.49
C ILE A 241 -2.26 -29.29 0.31
N LYS A 242 -2.26 -30.42 1.03
CA LYS A 242 -1.12 -31.35 1.13
C LYS A 242 -0.64 -31.89 -0.22
N GLU A 243 -1.58 -32.21 -1.12
CA GLU A 243 -1.28 -32.72 -2.46
C GLU A 243 -0.64 -31.65 -3.37
N ALA A 244 -1.03 -30.38 -3.23
CA ALA A 244 -0.50 -29.29 -4.05
C ALA A 244 0.83 -28.73 -3.53
N PHE A 245 1.07 -28.78 -2.22
CA PHE A 245 2.28 -28.21 -1.60
C PHE A 245 3.61 -28.62 -2.29
N PRO A 246 3.90 -29.92 -2.54
CA PRO A 246 5.13 -30.29 -3.25
C PRO A 246 5.17 -29.79 -4.71
N LEU A 247 4.01 -29.70 -5.37
CA LEU A 247 3.90 -29.21 -6.75
C LEU A 247 4.21 -27.71 -6.83
N VAL A 248 3.62 -26.92 -5.93
CA VAL A 248 3.86 -25.47 -5.85
C VAL A 248 5.33 -25.20 -5.53
N LYS A 249 5.91 -25.88 -4.54
CA LYS A 249 7.33 -25.74 -4.17
C LYS A 249 8.25 -26.02 -5.36
N ALA A 250 7.99 -27.09 -6.11
CA ALA A 250 8.77 -27.44 -7.29
C ALA A 250 8.62 -26.40 -8.42
N ALA A 251 7.40 -25.91 -8.65
CA ALA A 251 7.11 -24.90 -9.67
C ALA A 251 7.78 -23.55 -9.35
N VAL A 252 7.61 -23.05 -8.12
CA VAL A 252 8.18 -21.77 -7.67
C VAL A 252 9.71 -21.79 -7.71
N ARG A 253 10.38 -22.89 -7.34
CA ARG A 253 11.85 -22.98 -7.43
C ARG A 253 12.38 -22.96 -8.86
N LYS A 254 11.61 -23.50 -9.81
CA LYS A 254 11.90 -23.47 -11.25
C LYS A 254 11.48 -22.16 -11.94
N GLU A 255 10.70 -21.32 -11.27
CA GLU A 255 10.28 -20.03 -11.83
C GLU A 255 11.51 -19.16 -12.15
N THR A 256 11.44 -18.53 -13.31
CA THR A 256 12.49 -17.70 -13.90
C THR A 256 12.13 -16.22 -13.85
N ASP A 257 10.83 -15.89 -13.85
CA ASP A 257 10.38 -14.54 -13.57
C ASP A 257 10.65 -14.18 -12.11
N THR A 258 11.45 -13.14 -11.90
CA THR A 258 11.94 -12.77 -10.56
C THR A 258 10.81 -12.36 -9.63
N ASP A 259 9.79 -11.64 -10.12
CA ASP A 259 8.69 -11.18 -9.29
C ASP A 259 7.75 -12.34 -8.92
N ALA A 260 7.39 -13.18 -9.90
CA ALA A 260 6.57 -14.37 -9.67
C ALA A 260 7.23 -15.36 -8.69
N LYS A 261 8.54 -15.56 -8.82
CA LYS A 261 9.32 -16.39 -7.89
C LYS A 261 9.28 -15.83 -6.47
N PHE A 262 9.48 -14.52 -6.32
CA PHE A 262 9.40 -13.87 -5.01
C PHE A 262 8.01 -14.03 -4.42
N VAL A 263 6.95 -13.74 -5.17
CA VAL A 263 5.56 -13.87 -4.72
C VAL A 263 5.25 -15.30 -4.26
N GLY A 264 5.66 -16.30 -5.04
CA GLY A 264 5.49 -17.71 -4.67
C GLY A 264 6.23 -18.08 -3.38
N LEU A 265 7.51 -17.72 -3.25
CA LEU A 265 8.31 -17.99 -2.04
C LEU A 265 7.78 -17.24 -0.82
N TRP A 266 7.32 -16.00 -1.02
CA TRP A 266 6.74 -15.15 0.01
C TRP A 266 5.45 -15.76 0.57
N ALA A 267 4.55 -16.19 -0.31
CA ALA A 267 3.32 -16.87 0.07
C ALA A 267 3.61 -18.20 0.79
N LEU A 268 4.55 -18.99 0.27
CA LEU A 268 5.00 -20.24 0.89
C LEU A 268 5.54 -19.98 2.30
N LEU A 269 6.43 -19.00 2.49
CA LEU A 269 6.98 -18.66 3.80
C LEU A 269 5.89 -18.18 4.77
N LEU A 270 5.08 -17.19 4.39
CA LEU A 270 4.12 -16.55 5.29
C LEU A 270 2.93 -17.45 5.64
N THR A 271 2.59 -18.41 4.77
CA THR A 271 1.49 -19.34 5.01
C THR A 271 1.96 -20.59 5.74
N THR A 272 3.00 -21.24 5.20
CA THR A 272 3.44 -22.55 5.74
C THR A 272 4.36 -22.41 6.94
N ARG A 273 5.05 -21.27 7.08
CA ARG A 273 6.06 -21.02 8.13
C ARG A 273 7.26 -21.97 8.08
N GLU A 274 7.49 -22.60 6.93
CA GLU A 274 8.64 -23.48 6.73
C GLU A 274 9.92 -22.65 6.53
N LYS A 275 10.93 -22.93 7.36
CA LYS A 275 12.21 -22.20 7.39
C LYS A 275 13.01 -22.30 6.10
N GLU A 276 12.78 -23.33 5.30
CA GLU A 276 13.51 -23.57 4.06
C GLU A 276 13.32 -22.46 3.01
N PHE A 277 12.25 -21.68 3.10
CA PHE A 277 11.97 -20.59 2.17
C PHE A 277 12.70 -19.28 2.52
N VAL A 278 13.25 -19.15 3.74
CA VAL A 278 14.02 -17.96 4.13
C VAL A 278 15.34 -17.88 3.34
N PRO A 279 16.18 -18.93 3.25
CA PRO A 279 17.36 -18.91 2.39
C PRO A 279 17.02 -18.68 0.91
N ASP A 280 15.92 -19.26 0.41
CA ASP A 280 15.47 -19.06 -0.97
C ASP A 280 15.17 -17.57 -1.25
N LEU A 281 14.50 -16.87 -0.32
CA LEU A 281 14.22 -15.43 -0.44
C LEU A 281 15.48 -14.57 -0.27
N LEU A 282 16.36 -14.90 0.67
CA LEU A 282 17.63 -14.19 0.85
C LEU A 282 18.46 -14.23 -0.43
N ALA A 283 18.57 -15.41 -1.07
CA ALA A 283 19.33 -15.58 -2.31
C ALA A 283 18.88 -14.63 -3.44
N MET A 284 17.61 -14.22 -3.45
CA MET A 284 17.06 -13.33 -4.48
C MET A 284 17.46 -11.86 -4.31
N ILE A 285 17.87 -11.42 -3.11
CA ILE A 285 18.10 -10.00 -2.78
C ILE A 285 18.81 -9.19 -3.88
N PRO A 286 19.90 -9.65 -4.51
CA PRO A 286 20.62 -8.88 -5.53
C PRO A 286 19.80 -8.55 -6.78
N GLN A 287 18.85 -9.41 -7.15
CA GLN A 287 18.04 -9.25 -8.37
C GLN A 287 16.63 -8.71 -8.10
N LEU A 288 16.26 -8.52 -6.82
CA LEU A 288 14.93 -8.06 -6.46
C LEU A 288 14.73 -6.59 -6.85
N PRO A 289 13.56 -6.22 -7.41
CA PRO A 289 13.20 -4.83 -7.50
C PRO A 289 13.07 -4.24 -6.09
N ARG A 290 13.35 -2.93 -5.97
CA ARG A 290 13.50 -2.26 -4.68
C ARG A 290 12.29 -2.44 -3.75
N GLY A 291 11.08 -2.45 -4.30
CA GLY A 291 9.85 -2.69 -3.55
C GLY A 291 9.79 -4.05 -2.84
N ARG A 292 10.28 -5.11 -3.48
CA ARG A 292 10.42 -6.45 -2.88
C ARG A 292 11.51 -6.51 -1.82
N ILE A 293 12.59 -5.74 -2.01
CA ILE A 293 13.64 -5.60 -0.99
C ILE A 293 13.06 -5.00 0.28
N TRP A 294 12.23 -3.95 0.20
CA TRP A 294 11.59 -3.37 1.38
C TRP A 294 10.66 -4.34 2.10
N GLN A 295 9.89 -5.16 1.35
CA GLN A 295 9.05 -6.21 1.95
C GLN A 295 9.89 -7.21 2.73
N LEU A 296 10.95 -7.73 2.12
CA LEU A 296 11.83 -8.71 2.74
C LEU A 296 12.61 -8.11 3.91
N GLU A 297 13.10 -6.89 3.78
CA GLU A 297 13.79 -6.18 4.85
C GLU A 297 12.90 -5.97 6.07
N GLU A 298 11.63 -5.58 5.89
CA GLU A 298 10.69 -5.43 7.01
C GLU A 298 10.49 -6.75 7.77
N LEU A 299 10.39 -7.88 7.05
CA LEU A 299 10.33 -9.20 7.66
C LEU A 299 11.61 -9.53 8.43
N LEU A 300 12.77 -9.32 7.82
CA LEU A 300 14.07 -9.61 8.42
C LEU A 300 14.33 -8.77 9.67
N LEU A 301 13.95 -7.50 9.66
CA LEU A 301 14.05 -6.62 10.83
C LEU A 301 13.17 -7.07 11.98
N GLN A 302 11.93 -7.49 11.71
CA GLN A 302 11.04 -8.01 12.75
C GLN A 302 11.48 -9.38 13.27
N LEU A 303 12.03 -10.24 12.41
CA LEU A 303 12.60 -11.53 12.83
C LEU A 303 13.85 -11.35 13.68
N ALA A 304 14.70 -10.40 13.34
CA ALA A 304 15.90 -10.11 14.11
C ALA A 304 15.56 -9.47 15.45
N ALA A 305 14.61 -8.53 15.48
CA ALA A 305 14.37 -7.64 16.61
C ALA A 305 15.67 -6.93 17.07
N GLU A 306 16.46 -7.58 17.91
CA GLU A 306 17.80 -7.16 18.33
C GLU A 306 18.90 -8.01 17.67
N GLY A 307 20.05 -7.40 17.35
CA GLY A 307 21.18 -8.15 16.76
C GLY A 307 21.04 -8.44 15.27
N LYS A 308 20.34 -7.57 14.52
CA LYS A 308 20.41 -7.53 13.05
C LYS A 308 21.86 -7.28 12.59
N PRO A 309 22.27 -7.75 11.40
CA PRO A 309 23.57 -7.39 10.83
C PRO A 309 23.62 -5.88 10.51
N GLU A 310 24.83 -5.31 10.51
CA GLU A 310 25.06 -3.90 10.13
C GLU A 310 24.92 -3.65 8.62
N ALA A 311 24.92 -4.71 7.81
CA ALA A 311 24.83 -4.60 6.37
C ALA A 311 23.51 -3.95 5.94
N LYS A 312 23.62 -3.00 5.02
CA LYS A 312 22.50 -2.20 4.50
C LYS A 312 22.14 -2.63 3.09
N PHE A 313 20.86 -2.54 2.76
CA PHE A 313 20.38 -2.74 1.40
C PHE A 313 20.68 -1.48 0.56
N GLY A 314 21.86 -1.44 -0.04
CA GLY A 314 22.33 -0.34 -0.89
C GLY A 314 21.65 -0.27 -2.26
N LYS A 315 22.14 0.62 -3.13
CA LYS A 315 21.57 0.89 -4.47
C LYS A 315 22.06 -0.10 -5.54
N SER A 316 23.31 -0.55 -5.43
CA SER A 316 23.95 -1.41 -6.42
C SER A 316 23.79 -2.90 -6.09
N GLU A 317 23.84 -3.74 -7.13
CA GLU A 317 23.82 -5.20 -6.99
C GLU A 317 24.93 -5.72 -6.07
N GLU A 318 26.12 -5.13 -6.11
CA GLU A 318 27.23 -5.51 -5.22
C GLU A 318 26.91 -5.22 -3.75
N GLN A 319 26.34 -4.05 -3.44
CA GLN A 319 25.92 -3.71 -2.07
C GLN A 319 24.79 -4.64 -1.60
N LEU A 320 23.85 -4.98 -2.49
CA LEU A 320 22.78 -5.93 -2.21
C LEU A 320 23.31 -7.36 -2.00
N ALA A 321 24.34 -7.78 -2.73
CA ALA A 321 25.02 -9.07 -2.53
C ALA A 321 25.72 -9.11 -1.16
N LYS A 322 26.38 -8.03 -0.75
CA LYS A 322 26.96 -7.92 0.62
C LYS A 322 25.87 -8.01 1.69
N ALA A 323 24.72 -7.35 1.49
CA ALA A 323 23.58 -7.45 2.40
C ALA A 323 23.02 -8.89 2.46
N ARG A 324 22.83 -9.54 1.31
CA ARG A 324 22.44 -10.96 1.22
C ARG A 324 23.37 -11.83 2.05
N ASP A 325 24.68 -11.70 1.85
CA ASP A 325 25.67 -12.57 2.50
C ASP A 325 25.66 -12.39 4.02
N ALA A 326 25.56 -11.13 4.48
CA ALA A 326 25.45 -10.83 5.90
C ALA A 326 24.17 -11.40 6.51
N TRP A 327 23.01 -11.24 5.86
CA TRP A 327 21.74 -11.79 6.33
C TRP A 327 21.69 -13.32 6.24
N THR A 328 22.34 -13.93 5.24
CA THR A 328 22.49 -15.38 5.12
C THR A 328 23.35 -15.93 6.26
N GLY A 329 24.47 -15.27 6.56
CA GLY A 329 25.32 -15.60 7.71
C GLY A 329 24.60 -15.42 9.05
N TRP A 330 23.77 -14.38 9.18
CA TRP A 330 22.92 -14.18 10.36
C TRP A 330 21.89 -15.30 10.50
N TRP A 331 21.17 -15.64 9.42
CA TRP A 331 20.18 -16.72 9.41
C TRP A 331 20.80 -18.07 9.73
N ALA A 332 21.98 -18.38 9.21
CA ALA A 332 22.70 -19.62 9.54
C ALA A 332 23.02 -19.73 11.04
N LYS A 333 23.26 -18.61 11.73
CA LYS A 333 23.58 -18.56 13.16
C LYS A 333 22.35 -18.52 14.07
N LYS A 334 21.27 -17.87 13.64
CA LYS A 334 20.10 -17.55 14.49
C LYS A 334 18.79 -18.18 14.04
N GLY A 335 18.67 -18.52 12.76
CA GLY A 335 17.44 -19.04 12.16
C GLY A 335 16.97 -20.37 12.77
N ALA A 336 17.88 -21.17 13.31
CA ALA A 336 17.55 -22.40 14.03
C ALA A 336 16.69 -22.13 15.27
N ASP A 337 16.96 -21.04 15.99
CA ASP A 337 16.29 -20.68 17.25
C ASP A 337 14.95 -19.94 17.04
N ILE A 338 14.72 -19.42 15.84
CA ILE A 338 13.52 -18.65 15.51
C ILE A 338 12.33 -19.59 15.28
N ASP A 339 11.26 -19.42 16.04
CA ASP A 339 9.99 -20.12 15.81
C ASP A 339 9.07 -19.30 14.88
N LEU A 340 9.11 -19.62 13.58
CA LEU A 340 8.29 -18.93 12.58
C LEU A 340 6.77 -19.17 12.76
N VAL A 341 6.37 -20.22 13.48
CA VAL A 341 4.96 -20.53 13.76
C VAL A 341 4.44 -19.57 14.84
N LYS A 342 5.23 -19.33 15.89
CA LYS A 342 4.90 -18.35 16.94
C LYS A 342 5.12 -16.91 16.52
N PHE A 343 6.01 -16.68 15.55
CA PHE A 343 6.26 -15.35 15.01
C PHE A 343 4.99 -14.74 14.37
N THR A 344 4.70 -13.51 14.75
CA THR A 344 3.62 -12.71 14.17
C THR A 344 4.25 -11.57 13.38
N PHE A 345 4.07 -11.62 12.07
CA PHE A 345 4.55 -10.60 11.16
C PHE A 345 3.50 -9.50 11.05
N ALA A 346 3.87 -8.25 11.36
CA ALA A 346 2.99 -7.09 11.29
C ALA A 346 3.67 -6.00 10.43
N PRO A 347 3.66 -6.14 9.08
CA PRO A 347 4.44 -5.26 8.21
C PRO A 347 3.97 -3.81 8.34
N ARG A 348 4.92 -2.90 8.56
CA ARG A 348 4.71 -1.45 8.41
C ARG A 348 5.00 -0.97 6.99
N ILE A 349 5.77 -1.75 6.25
CA ILE A 349 6.13 -1.52 4.85
C ILE A 349 5.76 -2.77 4.06
N THR A 350 4.89 -2.58 3.08
CA THR A 350 4.34 -3.57 2.16
C THR A 350 4.93 -3.43 0.76
N GLY A 351 5.86 -2.49 0.56
CA GLY A 351 6.62 -2.31 -0.68
C GLY A 351 5.97 -1.36 -1.68
N TYR A 352 4.88 -0.69 -1.30
CA TYR A 352 4.20 0.27 -2.17
C TYR A 352 4.70 1.69 -1.91
N THR A 353 4.80 2.50 -2.96
CA THR A 353 5.13 3.92 -2.84
C THR A 353 4.06 4.77 -3.48
N ASP A 354 3.37 5.60 -2.69
CA ASP A 354 2.45 6.60 -3.22
C ASP A 354 3.22 7.92 -3.42
N ILE A 355 3.02 8.58 -4.55
CA ILE A 355 3.72 9.80 -4.96
C ILE A 355 2.69 10.82 -5.43
N ILE A 356 2.80 12.06 -4.95
CA ILE A 356 2.02 13.19 -5.46
C ILE A 356 2.94 14.07 -6.28
N GLU A 357 2.54 14.38 -7.51
CA GLU A 357 3.32 15.15 -8.47
C GLU A 357 2.56 16.39 -8.95
N TYR A 358 3.27 17.49 -9.14
CA TYR A 358 2.74 18.79 -9.58
C TYR A 358 3.41 19.22 -10.88
N ASP A 359 2.74 20.04 -11.70
CA ASP A 359 3.45 20.76 -12.76
C ASP A 359 4.49 21.73 -12.18
N GLY A 360 5.47 22.12 -13.01
CA GLY A 360 6.56 23.00 -12.58
C GLY A 360 6.12 24.41 -12.14
N ARG A 361 4.88 24.82 -12.41
CA ARG A 361 4.28 26.08 -11.95
C ARG A 361 3.38 25.90 -10.71
N GLY A 362 2.98 24.67 -10.40
CA GLY A 362 2.10 24.30 -9.28
C GLY A 362 0.64 24.75 -9.43
N TYR A 363 0.13 24.97 -10.66
CA TYR A 363 -1.17 25.62 -10.86
C TYR A 363 -2.23 24.85 -11.67
N GLY A 364 -1.93 23.72 -12.34
CA GLY A 364 -2.95 23.11 -13.21
C GLY A 364 -2.90 21.61 -13.42
N VAL A 365 -1.71 20.98 -13.42
CA VAL A 365 -1.58 19.54 -13.60
C VAL A 365 -1.08 18.91 -12.32
N TYR A 366 -1.90 18.02 -11.76
CA TYR A 366 -1.58 17.25 -10.58
C TYR A 366 -1.78 15.78 -10.86
N ARG A 367 -0.97 14.96 -10.21
CA ARG A 367 -1.05 13.51 -10.33
C ARG A 367 -0.77 12.84 -9.00
N VAL A 368 -1.50 11.76 -8.74
CA VAL A 368 -1.18 10.80 -7.71
C VAL A 368 -0.81 9.49 -8.39
N LEU A 369 0.36 8.95 -8.07
CA LEU A 369 0.92 7.74 -8.63
C LEU A 369 1.17 6.73 -7.51
N THR A 370 0.85 5.46 -7.74
CA THR A 370 1.22 4.37 -6.83
C THR A 370 2.15 3.41 -7.55
N LEU A 371 3.35 3.21 -7.01
CA LEU A 371 4.27 2.16 -7.44
C LEU A 371 4.06 0.90 -6.58
N GLY A 372 4.00 -0.25 -7.22
CA GLY A 372 3.92 -1.55 -6.56
C GLY A 372 5.30 -2.04 -6.08
N PRO A 373 5.33 -3.18 -5.36
CA PRO A 373 6.59 -3.79 -4.93
C PRO A 373 7.52 -4.21 -6.09
N ASP A 374 6.95 -4.42 -7.28
CA ASP A 374 7.66 -4.66 -8.54
C ASP A 374 8.20 -3.37 -9.19
N MET A 375 8.03 -2.22 -8.52
CA MET A 375 8.33 -0.86 -9.00
C MET A 375 7.55 -0.42 -10.24
N LYS A 376 6.48 -1.14 -10.61
CA LYS A 376 5.59 -0.77 -11.71
C LYS A 376 4.43 0.08 -11.21
N GLU A 377 3.89 0.92 -12.09
CA GLU A 377 2.72 1.74 -11.79
C GLU A 377 1.49 0.85 -11.57
N LYS A 378 0.84 0.98 -10.42
CA LYS A 378 -0.38 0.26 -10.02
C LYS A 378 -1.62 1.14 -10.03
N ALA A 379 -1.45 2.44 -9.86
CA ALA A 379 -2.50 3.43 -10.02
C ALA A 379 -1.91 4.75 -10.49
N LYS A 380 -2.68 5.49 -11.30
CA LYS A 380 -2.29 6.80 -11.83
C LYS A 380 -3.54 7.65 -11.93
N MET A 381 -3.64 8.66 -11.07
CA MET A 381 -4.81 9.53 -10.96
C MET A 381 -4.41 10.97 -11.29
N SER A 382 -4.96 11.52 -12.38
CA SER A 382 -4.83 12.95 -12.72
C SER A 382 -6.20 13.61 -12.89
N GLY A 383 -7.17 12.84 -13.40
CA GLY A 383 -8.56 13.26 -13.62
C GLY A 383 -8.71 14.37 -14.67
N ALA A 384 -9.95 14.61 -15.10
CA ALA A 384 -10.35 15.73 -15.94
C ALA A 384 -11.78 16.16 -15.59
N GLY A 385 -12.13 17.42 -15.89
CA GLY A 385 -13.47 17.94 -15.58
C GLY A 385 -13.79 17.82 -14.09
N ALA A 386 -14.92 17.19 -13.75
CA ALA A 386 -15.35 17.00 -12.36
C ALA A 386 -14.35 16.19 -11.52
N ASP A 387 -13.59 15.30 -12.15
CA ASP A 387 -12.60 14.45 -11.51
C ASP A 387 -11.20 15.06 -11.46
N GLN A 388 -10.98 16.27 -11.99
CA GLN A 388 -9.67 16.91 -11.94
C GLN A 388 -9.20 17.07 -10.48
N LEU A 389 -7.95 16.70 -10.21
CA LEU A 389 -7.30 16.95 -8.93
C LEU A 389 -7.02 18.45 -8.75
N VAL A 390 -7.23 18.97 -7.53
CA VAL A 390 -7.05 20.39 -7.23
C VAL A 390 -6.07 20.57 -6.06
N PHE A 391 -4.78 20.67 -6.40
CA PHE A 391 -3.67 20.82 -5.44
C PHE A 391 -3.68 19.74 -4.34
N PRO A 392 -3.45 18.47 -4.70
CA PRO A 392 -3.46 17.37 -3.74
C PRO A 392 -2.28 17.46 -2.77
N THR A 393 -2.54 17.30 -1.47
CA THR A 393 -1.56 17.47 -0.39
C THR A 393 -1.27 16.19 0.38
N ASP A 394 -2.19 15.24 0.37
CA ASP A 394 -2.03 13.93 0.99
C ASP A 394 -2.86 12.86 0.27
N VAL A 395 -2.42 11.61 0.36
CA VAL A 395 -3.12 10.43 -0.16
C VAL A 395 -3.07 9.30 0.86
N LYS A 396 -4.17 8.56 1.00
CA LYS A 396 -4.24 7.34 1.81
C LYS A 396 -4.95 6.23 1.02
N LYS A 397 -4.31 5.07 0.91
CA LYS A 397 -4.97 3.84 0.43
C LYS A 397 -5.91 3.31 1.51
N LEU A 398 -7.18 3.09 1.17
CA LEU A 398 -8.18 2.50 2.05
C LEU A 398 -8.18 0.97 1.97
N PRO A 399 -8.66 0.26 3.02
CA PRO A 399 -8.86 -1.18 2.98
C PRO A 399 -9.84 -1.67 1.89
N SER A 400 -10.69 -0.77 1.37
CA SER A 400 -11.58 -1.04 0.24
C SER A 400 -10.84 -1.17 -1.10
N GLY A 401 -9.59 -0.71 -1.17
CA GLY A 401 -8.89 -0.52 -2.44
C GLY A 401 -9.01 0.90 -2.99
N ASN A 402 -9.84 1.76 -2.43
CA ASN A 402 -9.94 3.16 -2.89
C ASN A 402 -8.82 4.03 -2.31
N TYR A 403 -8.71 5.25 -2.81
CA TYR A 403 -7.77 6.27 -2.36
C TYR A 403 -8.54 7.46 -1.78
N LEU A 404 -8.21 7.87 -0.57
CA LEU A 404 -8.57 9.20 -0.08
C LEU A 404 -7.50 10.18 -0.53
N VAL A 405 -7.90 11.32 -1.09
CA VAL A 405 -7.00 12.39 -1.52
C VAL A 405 -7.46 13.71 -0.90
N ALA A 406 -6.57 14.36 -0.15
CA ALA A 406 -6.81 15.72 0.35
C ALA A 406 -6.47 16.73 -0.74
N GLU A 407 -7.39 17.60 -1.12
CA GLU A 407 -7.26 18.59 -2.19
C GLU A 407 -7.39 20.00 -1.62
N GLN A 408 -6.24 20.65 -1.35
CA GLN A 408 -6.20 21.88 -0.57
C GLN A 408 -6.93 23.04 -1.25
N ASN A 409 -6.69 23.26 -2.54
CA ASN A 409 -7.37 24.33 -3.28
C ASN A 409 -8.80 23.93 -3.69
N GLY A 410 -9.10 22.63 -3.68
CA GLY A 410 -10.45 22.12 -3.90
C GLY A 410 -11.37 22.24 -2.69
N ASN A 411 -10.84 22.58 -1.51
CA ASN A 411 -11.57 22.57 -0.22
C ASN A 411 -12.34 21.27 0.01
N ARG A 412 -11.68 20.14 -0.29
CA ARG A 412 -12.32 18.82 -0.21
C ARG A 412 -11.32 17.71 0.06
N ILE A 413 -11.85 16.62 0.60
CA ILE A 413 -11.25 15.29 0.53
C ILE A 413 -12.11 14.46 -0.43
N THR A 414 -11.48 13.76 -1.35
CA THR A 414 -12.18 12.87 -2.28
C THR A 414 -11.81 11.42 -2.04
N GLU A 415 -12.80 10.52 -2.09
CA GLU A 415 -12.57 9.08 -2.24
C GLU A 415 -12.61 8.74 -3.72
N ARG A 416 -11.57 8.10 -4.22
CA ARG A 416 -11.37 7.80 -5.64
C ARG A 416 -11.01 6.34 -5.86
N ASP A 417 -11.41 5.78 -6.98
CA ASP A 417 -10.86 4.49 -7.43
C ASP A 417 -9.45 4.66 -8.04
N SER A 418 -8.79 3.57 -8.44
CA SER A 418 -7.44 3.59 -9.04
C SER A 418 -7.35 4.32 -10.39
N THR A 419 -8.48 4.55 -11.06
CA THR A 419 -8.55 5.32 -12.31
C THR A 419 -8.60 6.83 -12.05
N GLY A 420 -8.89 7.23 -10.80
CA GLY A 420 -9.00 8.61 -10.37
C GLY A 420 -10.42 9.15 -10.40
N LYS A 421 -11.42 8.33 -10.75
CA LYS A 421 -12.84 8.69 -10.69
C LYS A 421 -13.25 8.96 -9.25
N THR A 422 -13.91 10.08 -9.02
CA THR A 422 -14.43 10.48 -7.72
C THR A 422 -15.68 9.67 -7.39
N LEU A 423 -15.62 8.96 -6.27
CA LEU A 423 -16.73 8.17 -5.73
C LEU A 423 -17.48 8.95 -4.65
N LYS A 424 -16.75 9.73 -3.86
CA LYS A 424 -17.28 10.52 -2.76
C LYS A 424 -16.48 11.80 -2.58
N THR A 425 -17.17 12.86 -2.16
CA THR A 425 -16.57 14.14 -1.78
C THR A 425 -16.95 14.46 -0.33
N ILE A 426 -15.98 14.90 0.45
CA ILE A 426 -16.13 15.42 1.80
C ILE A 426 -15.65 16.86 1.77
N ASP A 427 -16.54 17.81 2.06
CA ASP A 427 -16.18 19.23 2.11
C ASP A 427 -15.37 19.52 3.38
N VAL A 428 -14.18 20.07 3.20
CA VAL A 428 -13.31 20.49 4.30
C VAL A 428 -12.40 21.59 3.81
N GLN A 429 -12.32 22.69 4.54
CA GLN A 429 -11.57 23.85 4.07
C GLN A 429 -10.06 23.58 4.10
N GLN A 430 -9.40 23.77 2.95
CA GLN A 430 -7.94 23.71 2.78
C GLN A 430 -7.20 22.57 3.52
N PRO A 431 -7.53 21.28 3.28
CA PRO A 431 -6.89 20.16 3.94
C PRO A 431 -5.43 19.97 3.49
N LEU A 432 -4.57 19.56 4.42
CA LEU A 432 -3.12 19.35 4.21
C LEU A 432 -2.69 17.91 4.47
N SER A 433 -3.18 17.29 5.55
CA SER A 433 -2.88 15.90 5.90
C SER A 433 -4.07 15.21 6.55
N MET A 434 -4.11 13.88 6.39
CA MET A 434 -5.15 13.02 6.95
C MET A 434 -4.52 11.92 7.80
N ASP A 435 -4.94 11.78 9.05
CA ASP A 435 -4.58 10.65 9.91
C ASP A 435 -5.85 9.82 10.17
N LEU A 436 -5.91 8.61 9.60
CA LEU A 436 -7.05 7.70 9.76
C LEU A 436 -7.10 7.14 11.18
N LEU A 437 -8.29 7.08 11.76
CA LEU A 437 -8.51 6.59 13.12
C LEU A 437 -8.96 5.12 13.12
N ALA A 438 -8.50 4.35 14.10
CA ALA A 438 -8.80 2.91 14.21
C ALA A 438 -10.31 2.61 14.33
N GLY A 439 -11.08 3.51 14.97
CA GLY A 439 -12.54 3.39 15.10
C GLY A 439 -13.33 3.92 13.89
N GLY A 440 -12.65 4.26 12.79
CA GLY A 440 -13.22 4.98 11.66
C GLY A 440 -13.17 6.50 11.85
N GLY A 441 -13.30 7.22 10.73
CA GLY A 441 -13.08 8.66 10.68
C GLY A 441 -11.60 9.04 10.55
N MET A 442 -11.31 10.32 10.77
CA MET A 442 -9.97 10.86 10.54
C MET A 442 -9.74 12.16 11.31
N ILE A 443 -8.49 12.43 11.62
CA ILE A 443 -8.01 13.79 11.91
C ILE A 443 -7.55 14.41 10.61
N VAL A 444 -8.01 15.63 10.34
CA VAL A 444 -7.57 16.43 9.19
C VAL A 444 -6.90 17.68 9.71
N VAL A 445 -5.65 17.88 9.31
CA VAL A 445 -4.95 19.16 9.51
C VAL A 445 -5.18 20.00 8.27
N CYS A 446 -5.71 21.20 8.46
CA CYS A 446 -5.99 22.17 7.41
C CYS A 446 -5.11 23.41 7.58
N ARG A 447 -5.14 24.34 6.61
CA ARG A 447 -4.47 25.67 6.76
C ARG A 447 -4.99 26.44 7.97
N ASN A 448 -6.30 26.35 8.25
CA ASN A 448 -7.00 27.21 9.20
C ASN A 448 -7.63 26.48 10.39
N GLN A 449 -7.46 25.18 10.49
CA GLN A 449 -8.01 24.39 11.59
C GLN A 449 -7.37 23.02 11.68
N VAL A 450 -7.59 22.35 12.81
CA VAL A 450 -7.45 20.89 12.94
C VAL A 450 -8.83 20.36 13.29
N VAL A 451 -9.34 19.40 12.53
CA VAL A 451 -10.70 18.87 12.67
C VAL A 451 -10.68 17.36 12.79
N GLN A 452 -11.47 16.82 13.71
CA GLN A 452 -11.79 15.39 13.71
C GLN A 452 -13.13 15.18 13.01
N LEU A 453 -13.12 14.29 12.03
CA LEU A 453 -14.31 13.79 11.35
C LEU A 453 -14.58 12.36 11.81
N ASP A 454 -15.85 12.02 12.02
CA ASP A 454 -16.27 10.64 12.27
C ASP A 454 -16.30 9.81 10.98
N LYS A 455 -16.70 8.54 11.11
CA LYS A 455 -16.83 7.60 9.98
C LYS A 455 -17.88 7.99 8.94
N ASP A 456 -18.74 8.95 9.24
CA ASP A 456 -19.76 9.47 8.33
C ASP A 456 -19.37 10.87 7.80
N ALA A 457 -18.10 11.26 8.03
CA ALA A 457 -17.53 12.56 7.70
C ALA A 457 -18.18 13.75 8.41
N LYS A 458 -18.83 13.53 9.56
CA LYS A 458 -19.37 14.60 10.40
C LYS A 458 -18.30 15.10 11.36
N GLN A 459 -18.28 16.40 11.59
CA GLN A 459 -17.37 17.01 12.55
C GLN A 459 -17.69 16.55 13.97
N VAL A 460 -16.68 15.98 14.64
CA VAL A 460 -16.71 15.62 16.06
C VAL A 460 -16.24 16.81 16.91
N TRP A 461 -15.12 17.42 16.53
CA TRP A 461 -14.58 18.63 17.13
C TRP A 461 -13.67 19.35 16.13
N ALA A 462 -13.40 20.63 16.38
CA ALA A 462 -12.45 21.42 15.62
C ALA A 462 -11.67 22.38 16.53
N TYR A 463 -10.38 22.56 16.26
CA TYR A 463 -9.55 23.64 16.76
C TYR A 463 -9.36 24.67 15.65
N GLN A 464 -9.74 25.92 15.90
CA GLN A 464 -9.73 26.99 14.88
C GLN A 464 -8.40 27.75 14.89
N ARG A 465 -7.90 28.08 13.70
CA ARG A 465 -6.68 28.85 13.46
C ARG A 465 -6.88 29.83 12.29
N PRO A 466 -7.61 30.94 12.50
CA PRO A 466 -8.04 31.85 11.42
C PRO A 466 -6.91 32.57 10.69
N GLN A 467 -5.65 32.42 11.12
CA GLN A 467 -4.46 32.98 10.48
C GLN A 467 -4.11 32.27 9.16
N TYR A 468 -4.69 31.10 8.89
CA TYR A 468 -4.39 30.26 7.74
C TYR A 468 -2.90 29.92 7.64
N ASP A 469 -2.13 29.88 8.72
CA ASP A 469 -0.65 29.79 8.68
C ASP A 469 -0.11 28.36 8.83
N ILE A 470 -0.96 27.34 9.03
CA ILE A 470 -0.53 25.94 9.12
C ILE A 470 0.04 25.48 7.78
N MET A 471 1.20 24.83 7.81
CA MET A 471 1.90 24.32 6.62
C MET A 471 1.96 22.80 6.54
N GLY A 472 1.62 22.12 7.63
CA GLY A 472 1.55 20.67 7.73
C GLY A 472 1.38 20.24 9.19
N GLY A 473 0.99 19.00 9.39
CA GLY A 473 0.85 18.43 10.72
C GLY A 473 0.64 16.93 10.70
N ARG A 474 0.80 16.30 11.85
CA ARG A 474 0.67 14.86 12.03
C ARG A 474 0.21 14.51 13.44
N ARG A 475 -0.61 13.48 13.54
CA ARG A 475 -0.93 12.84 14.81
C ARG A 475 0.25 12.00 15.31
N LEU A 476 0.65 12.24 16.56
CA LEU A 476 1.65 11.46 17.28
C LEU A 476 1.06 10.10 17.72
N PRO A 477 1.88 9.08 18.01
CA PRO A 477 1.38 7.76 18.41
C PRO A 477 0.49 7.80 19.67
N GLY A 478 0.79 8.67 20.64
CA GLY A 478 -0.01 8.91 21.85
C GLY A 478 -1.29 9.69 21.61
N GLY A 479 -1.55 10.14 20.38
CA GLY A 479 -2.82 10.70 19.95
C GLY A 479 -2.90 12.22 19.86
N ASP A 480 -1.93 12.93 20.44
CA ASP A 480 -1.75 14.37 20.26
C ASP A 480 -1.47 14.72 18.80
N ILE A 481 -1.74 15.96 18.41
CA ILE A 481 -1.51 16.44 17.05
C ILE A 481 -0.42 17.51 17.09
N ILE A 482 0.64 17.33 16.29
CA ILE A 482 1.61 18.39 16.03
C ILE A 482 1.26 19.07 14.72
N PHE A 483 1.32 20.39 14.69
CA PHE A 483 1.29 21.14 13.44
C PHE A 483 2.37 22.23 13.43
N VAL A 484 2.85 22.54 12.23
CA VAL A 484 3.87 23.55 11.99
C VAL A 484 3.30 24.69 11.14
N THR A 485 3.82 25.89 11.31
CA THR A 485 3.35 27.09 10.62
C THR A 485 4.46 27.80 9.86
N ASN A 486 4.09 28.66 8.91
CA ASN A 486 5.05 29.51 8.18
C ASN A 486 5.46 30.78 8.96
N THR A 487 5.21 30.83 10.27
CA THR A 487 5.59 31.97 11.11
C THR A 487 7.12 32.06 11.18
N PHE A 488 7.67 33.17 10.70
CA PHE A 488 9.12 33.41 10.65
C PHE A 488 9.72 33.87 11.97
N GLN A 489 8.93 34.53 12.81
CA GLN A 489 9.36 35.10 14.10
C GLN A 489 8.51 34.52 15.23
N GLY A 490 9.15 33.83 16.17
CA GLY A 490 8.48 33.21 17.32
C GLY A 490 8.19 31.73 17.13
N ALA A 491 7.23 31.21 17.89
CA ALA A 491 6.89 29.79 17.84
C ALA A 491 6.16 29.44 16.54
N ASN A 492 6.58 28.34 15.92
CA ASN A 492 6.05 27.85 14.64
C ASN A 492 5.78 26.34 14.65
N CYS A 493 5.83 25.70 15.82
CA CYS A 493 5.47 24.30 16.03
C CYS A 493 4.66 24.19 17.32
N PHE A 494 3.45 23.65 17.20
CA PHE A 494 2.46 23.59 18.26
C PHE A 494 1.97 22.16 18.44
N ARG A 495 1.65 21.80 19.68
CA ARG A 495 1.06 20.50 20.04
C ARG A 495 -0.36 20.72 20.53
N LEU A 496 -1.30 19.94 20.02
CA LEU A 496 -2.69 19.93 20.45
C LEU A 496 -2.99 18.63 21.17
N HIS A 497 -3.66 18.77 22.32
CA HIS A 497 -4.26 17.65 23.03
C HIS A 497 -5.78 17.74 22.88
N ALA A 498 -6.39 16.63 22.46
CA ALA A 498 -7.83 16.48 22.33
C ALA A 498 -8.31 15.32 23.21
N GLU A 499 -9.22 15.60 24.14
CA GLU A 499 -9.79 14.61 25.05
C GLU A 499 -11.32 14.77 25.14
N ALA A 500 -12.03 13.66 25.27
CA ALA A 500 -13.46 13.67 25.57
C ALA A 500 -13.67 13.37 27.05
N ASP A 501 -14.57 14.12 27.69
CA ASP A 501 -15.03 13.76 29.04
C ASP A 501 -15.90 12.49 29.03
N LYS A 502 -16.29 12.02 30.22
CA LYS A 502 -17.13 10.82 30.35
C LYS A 502 -18.50 10.93 29.66
N ALA A 503 -18.96 12.16 29.38
CA ALA A 503 -20.20 12.43 28.66
C ALA A 503 -19.99 12.58 27.15
N GLY A 504 -18.76 12.42 26.65
CA GLY A 504 -18.42 12.53 25.25
C GLY A 504 -18.21 13.98 24.76
N LYS A 505 -18.14 14.96 25.67
CA LYS A 505 -17.86 16.35 25.32
C LYS A 505 -16.35 16.55 25.15
N TRP A 506 -15.96 17.06 24.00
CA TRP A 506 -14.55 17.25 23.65
C TRP A 506 -13.97 18.57 24.18
N SER A 507 -12.74 18.50 24.69
CA SER A 507 -11.85 19.62 24.96
C SER A 507 -10.62 19.51 24.06
N VAL A 508 -10.29 20.58 23.35
CA VAL A 508 -9.13 20.64 22.45
C VAL A 508 -8.35 21.91 22.76
N LYS A 509 -7.08 21.76 23.13
CA LYS A 509 -6.22 22.88 23.53
C LYS A 509 -4.77 22.64 23.13
N GLU A 510 -4.05 23.72 22.96
CA GLU A 510 -2.60 23.66 22.87
C GLU A 510 -2.02 23.10 24.18
N SER A 511 -1.06 22.18 24.06
CA SER A 511 -0.40 21.52 25.17
C SER A 511 1.11 21.71 25.07
N GLY A 512 1.77 21.79 26.23
CA GLY A 512 3.21 22.02 26.30
C GLY A 512 3.64 23.42 25.83
N LYS A 513 4.95 23.60 25.69
CA LYS A 513 5.55 24.85 25.20
C LYS A 513 5.66 24.79 23.68
N ALA A 514 5.09 25.78 22.98
CA ALA A 514 5.28 25.92 21.54
C ALA A 514 6.77 26.12 21.21
N LEU A 515 7.23 25.48 20.14
CA LEU A 515 8.65 25.45 19.75
C LEU A 515 8.92 26.40 18.58
N THR A 516 10.18 26.84 18.49
CA THR A 516 10.71 27.59 17.37
C THR A 516 11.67 26.69 16.60
N LEU A 517 11.19 26.16 15.48
CA LEU A 517 11.96 25.38 14.50
C LEU A 517 12.56 26.31 13.44
N GLY A 518 13.38 25.78 12.55
CA GLY A 518 13.87 26.53 11.40
C GLY A 518 12.76 26.92 10.42
N ARG A 519 13.16 27.56 9.32
CA ARG A 519 12.24 28.24 8.41
C ARG A 519 11.34 27.25 7.68
N ILE A 520 10.05 27.26 7.97
CA ILE A 520 9.04 26.49 7.25
C ILE A 520 8.42 27.34 6.14
N GLN A 521 8.54 26.89 4.88
CA GLN A 521 8.04 27.65 3.73
C GLN A 521 7.14 26.85 2.79
N GLN A 522 7.36 25.54 2.69
CA GLN A 522 6.60 24.69 1.81
C GLN A 522 5.47 24.03 2.60
N TYR A 523 4.36 23.80 1.92
CA TYR A 523 3.44 22.77 2.41
C TYR A 523 4.22 21.48 2.55
N GLN A 524 4.00 20.80 3.65
CA GLN A 524 4.76 19.61 3.97
C GLN A 524 3.92 18.51 4.59
N SER A 525 4.45 17.30 4.49
CA SER A 525 3.98 16.14 5.23
C SER A 525 5.06 15.75 6.23
N PRO A 526 4.98 16.26 7.48
CA PRO A 526 5.90 15.87 8.53
C PRO A 526 5.57 14.44 9.00
N ASP A 527 6.54 13.81 9.65
CA ASP A 527 6.39 12.46 10.17
C ASP A 527 6.63 12.39 11.67
N ALA A 528 5.79 11.60 12.35
CA ALA A 528 5.91 11.36 13.78
C ALA A 528 6.83 10.15 14.00
N THR A 529 8.10 10.41 14.33
CA THR A 529 9.12 9.36 14.49
C THR A 529 9.17 8.80 15.91
N GLY A 530 8.32 9.31 16.80
CA GLY A 530 8.09 8.83 18.15
C GLY A 530 7.11 9.73 18.91
N GLU A 531 6.83 9.40 20.17
CA GLU A 531 5.91 10.18 21.02
C GLU A 531 6.31 11.64 21.23
N ASP A 532 7.61 11.90 21.22
CA ASP A 532 8.19 13.24 21.40
C ASP A 532 9.22 13.55 20.32
N LYS A 533 9.02 13.02 19.11
CA LYS A 533 9.90 13.30 17.98
C LYS A 533 9.11 13.57 16.70
N ILE A 534 9.53 14.58 15.97
CA ILE A 534 8.96 14.92 14.68
C ILE A 534 10.05 15.16 13.64
N LEU A 535 9.83 14.63 12.44
CA LEU A 535 10.62 14.90 11.26
C LEU A 535 9.89 15.95 10.42
N VAL A 536 10.54 17.07 10.13
CA VAL A 536 9.97 18.21 9.39
C VAL A 536 10.84 18.61 8.21
N CYS A 537 10.21 19.22 7.21
CA CYS A 537 10.85 19.84 6.07
C CYS A 537 11.00 21.35 6.32
N GLU A 538 12.23 21.78 6.59
CA GLU A 538 12.60 23.20 6.58
C GLU A 538 12.94 23.65 5.15
N TYR A 539 13.22 24.93 4.98
CA TYR A 539 13.48 25.54 3.68
C TYR A 539 14.58 24.82 2.86
N ASN A 540 15.66 24.39 3.51
CA ASN A 540 16.85 23.83 2.86
C ASN A 540 17.35 22.52 3.49
N ARG A 541 16.53 21.85 4.29
CA ARG A 541 16.89 20.60 4.97
C ARG A 541 15.68 19.88 5.55
N VAL A 542 15.81 18.58 5.72
CA VAL A 542 14.91 17.77 6.56
C VAL A 542 15.55 17.64 7.94
N VAL A 543 14.78 17.83 9.02
CA VAL A 543 15.30 17.84 10.39
C VAL A 543 14.39 17.03 11.31
N GLU A 544 14.98 16.19 12.13
CA GLU A 544 14.29 15.50 13.23
C GLU A 544 14.50 16.28 14.51
N TYR A 545 13.41 16.64 15.18
CA TYR A 545 13.40 17.38 16.43
C TYR A 545 12.92 16.52 17.59
N ASP A 546 13.57 16.67 18.74
CA ASP A 546 13.02 16.26 20.03
C ASP A 546 12.03 17.33 20.52
N LEU A 547 10.77 16.96 20.68
CA LEU A 547 9.68 17.88 21.02
C LEU A 547 9.72 18.37 22.47
N LYS A 548 10.46 17.71 23.37
CA LYS A 548 10.61 18.15 24.76
C LYS A 548 11.63 19.27 24.88
N THR A 549 12.70 19.19 24.10
CA THR A 549 13.85 20.09 24.18
C THR A 549 13.91 21.11 23.06
N GLY A 550 13.24 20.86 21.93
CA GLY A 550 13.34 21.65 20.70
C GLY A 550 14.69 21.51 19.98
N LYS A 551 15.53 20.54 20.36
CA LYS A 551 16.84 20.31 19.74
C LYS A 551 16.71 19.41 18.51
N ASP A 552 17.52 19.68 17.49
CA ASP A 552 17.67 18.77 16.36
C ASP A 552 18.48 17.52 16.79
N VAL A 553 18.01 16.34 16.41
CA VAL A 553 18.67 15.05 16.69
C VAL A 553 19.19 14.38 15.43
N TRP A 554 18.73 14.82 14.27
CA TRP A 554 19.20 14.41 12.96
C TRP A 554 18.85 15.48 11.92
N LYS A 555 19.66 15.62 10.88
CA LYS A 555 19.38 16.54 9.76
C LYS A 555 19.98 16.01 8.45
N TYR A 556 19.38 16.42 7.35
CA TYR A 556 19.88 16.18 6.01
C TYR A 556 19.63 17.41 5.13
N ASP A 557 20.71 17.96 4.58
CA ASP A 557 20.63 19.15 3.73
C ASP A 557 20.05 18.81 2.36
N SER A 558 19.06 19.59 1.94
CA SER A 558 18.36 19.34 0.69
C SER A 558 17.63 20.59 0.18
N PRO A 559 17.63 20.87 -1.13
CA PRO A 559 16.91 22.01 -1.66
C PRO A 559 15.38 21.78 -1.63
N TYR A 560 14.68 22.58 -0.83
CA TYR A 560 13.21 22.65 -0.80
C TYR A 560 12.51 21.30 -0.57
N PRO A 561 12.80 20.61 0.54
CA PRO A 561 12.08 19.40 0.87
C PRO A 561 10.61 19.71 1.18
N SER A 562 9.74 18.76 0.88
CA SER A 562 8.29 18.96 1.01
C SER A 562 7.53 17.73 1.51
N SER A 563 8.22 16.61 1.71
CA SER A 563 7.74 15.48 2.51
C SER A 563 8.95 14.74 3.05
N CYS A 564 8.74 14.11 4.20
CA CYS A 564 9.73 13.28 4.85
C CYS A 564 9.03 12.15 5.60
N GLN A 565 9.64 10.96 5.62
CA GLN A 565 9.15 9.81 6.37
C GLN A 565 10.34 8.99 6.88
N ARG A 566 10.35 8.66 8.17
CA ARG A 566 11.34 7.73 8.73
C ARG A 566 10.84 6.30 8.53
N LEU A 567 11.67 5.47 7.90
CA LEU A 567 11.35 4.08 7.61
C LEU A 567 11.83 3.17 8.76
N PRO A 568 11.21 1.99 8.94
CA PRO A 568 11.59 1.02 9.97
C PRO A 568 13.06 0.58 9.99
N ASN A 569 13.72 0.58 8.83
CA ASN A 569 15.14 0.23 8.70
C ASN A 569 16.08 1.36 9.18
N GLY A 570 15.54 2.54 9.50
CA GLY A 570 16.27 3.74 9.89
C GLY A 570 16.51 4.72 8.74
N ASN A 571 16.23 4.31 7.50
CA ASN A 571 16.34 5.18 6.33
C ASN A 571 15.30 6.29 6.37
N THR A 572 15.55 7.36 5.62
CA THR A 572 14.60 8.47 5.49
C THR A 572 14.21 8.66 4.02
N LEU A 573 12.91 8.55 3.74
CA LEU A 573 12.31 8.89 2.44
C LEU A 573 11.99 10.39 2.44
N MET A 574 12.30 11.10 1.36
CA MET A 574 11.99 12.52 1.23
C MET A 574 11.82 12.96 -0.22
N THR A 575 11.03 14.02 -0.43
CA THR A 575 10.93 14.71 -1.73
C THR A 575 11.82 15.92 -1.78
N LEU A 576 12.47 16.16 -2.92
CA LEU A 576 13.28 17.33 -3.23
C LEU A 576 12.59 18.09 -4.36
N MET A 577 11.58 18.89 -4.01
CA MET A 577 10.59 19.36 -4.99
C MET A 577 11.19 20.27 -6.07
N ASN A 578 12.21 21.07 -5.73
CA ASN A 578 12.85 22.02 -6.64
C ASN A 578 14.27 21.60 -7.08
N HIS A 579 14.64 20.33 -6.90
CA HIS A 579 15.88 19.80 -7.46
C HIS A 579 15.83 19.91 -8.98
N GLN A 580 16.86 20.48 -9.63
CA GLN A 580 16.85 20.61 -11.09
C GLN A 580 17.08 19.25 -11.76
N PRO A 581 16.46 18.96 -12.91
CA PRO A 581 15.51 19.80 -13.66
C PRO A 581 14.04 19.69 -13.23
N HIS A 582 13.62 18.58 -12.60
CA HIS A 582 12.19 18.25 -12.42
C HIS A 582 11.79 17.79 -11.01
N GLY A 583 12.62 17.98 -9.98
CA GLY A 583 12.38 17.47 -8.63
C GLY A 583 12.51 15.94 -8.56
N LYS A 584 12.75 15.38 -7.36
CA LYS A 584 12.88 13.93 -7.19
C LYS A 584 12.46 13.44 -5.83
N VAL A 585 12.22 12.14 -5.71
CA VAL A 585 12.12 11.43 -4.42
C VAL A 585 13.45 10.73 -4.17
N ILE A 586 13.96 10.77 -2.94
CA ILE A 586 15.11 9.97 -2.53
C ILE A 586 14.82 9.22 -1.24
N GLU A 587 15.43 8.05 -1.09
CA GLU A 587 15.60 7.36 0.17
C GLU A 587 17.08 7.40 0.53
N VAL A 588 17.40 7.93 1.71
CA VAL A 588 18.76 7.96 2.25
C VAL A 588 18.90 7.01 3.41
N ASP A 589 20.03 6.33 3.49
CA ASP A 589 20.32 5.49 4.64
C ASP A 589 20.72 6.32 5.88
N THR A 590 21.04 5.65 6.99
CA THR A 590 21.45 6.31 8.24
C THR A 590 22.78 7.07 8.15
N ASN A 591 23.58 6.85 7.10
CA ASN A 591 24.81 7.60 6.84
C ASN A 591 24.56 8.82 5.92
N GLY A 592 23.36 8.91 5.33
CA GLY A 592 23.01 9.93 4.33
C GLY A 592 23.26 9.49 2.89
N ASP A 593 23.62 8.22 2.64
CA ASP A 593 23.85 7.72 1.28
C ASP A 593 22.51 7.45 0.58
N ILE A 594 22.35 7.88 -0.67
CA ILE A 594 21.15 7.63 -1.47
C ILE A 594 21.09 6.15 -1.87
N VAL A 595 20.09 5.43 -1.38
CA VAL A 595 19.87 4.00 -1.66
C VAL A 595 18.74 3.74 -2.65
N TRP A 596 17.89 4.75 -2.90
CA TRP A 596 16.85 4.71 -3.94
C TRP A 596 16.48 6.13 -4.36
N GLU A 597 16.07 6.30 -5.61
CA GLU A 597 15.54 7.56 -6.13
C GLU A 597 14.45 7.33 -7.17
N PHE A 598 13.60 8.33 -7.35
CA PHE A 598 12.56 8.36 -8.37
C PHE A 598 12.40 9.77 -8.93
N GLU A 599 12.24 9.85 -10.25
CA GLU A 599 11.94 11.07 -10.98
C GLU A 599 10.72 10.85 -11.87
N SER A 600 9.93 11.91 -12.06
CA SER A 600 8.77 11.85 -12.95
C SER A 600 9.22 11.71 -14.40
N LYS A 601 8.60 10.78 -15.14
CA LYS A 601 8.88 10.57 -16.57
C LYS A 601 8.50 11.77 -17.45
N ASP A 602 7.53 12.56 -17.00
CA ASP A 602 6.90 13.62 -17.79
C ASP A 602 7.30 15.03 -17.29
N GLY A 603 8.37 15.12 -16.48
CA GLY A 603 8.90 16.38 -15.96
C GLY A 603 8.07 17.07 -14.87
N LEU A 604 7.07 16.38 -14.30
CA LEU A 604 6.34 16.84 -13.11
C LEU A 604 7.24 16.73 -11.87
N ARG A 605 7.01 17.62 -10.90
CA ARG A 605 7.73 17.67 -9.62
C ARG A 605 7.11 16.74 -8.59
N CYS A 606 7.90 15.81 -8.05
CA CYS A 606 7.49 15.01 -6.91
C CYS A 606 7.36 15.88 -5.66
N ALA A 607 6.14 16.14 -5.24
CA ALA A 607 5.81 17.00 -4.12
C ALA A 607 5.61 16.24 -2.82
N ARG A 608 5.08 15.01 -2.87
CA ARG A 608 4.97 14.11 -1.71
C ARG A 608 5.35 12.70 -2.10
N ALA A 609 5.90 11.95 -1.16
CA ALA A 609 6.06 10.51 -1.28
C ALA A 609 5.83 9.82 0.06
N TYR A 610 5.18 8.65 0.01
CA TYR A 610 4.93 7.81 1.17
C TYR A 610 5.23 6.37 0.84
N ARG A 611 6.00 5.72 1.70
CA ARG A 611 6.20 4.27 1.67
C ARG A 611 5.15 3.61 2.55
N ARG A 612 4.48 2.61 2.00
CA ARG A 612 3.48 1.77 2.67
C ARG A 612 3.89 0.32 2.66
#